data_AF-A0A972QXC5-F1
#
_entry.id   AF-A0A972QXC5-F1
#
_cell.length_a   1.000
_cell.length_b   1.000
_cell.length_c   1.000
_cell.angle_alpha   90.00
_cell.angle_beta   90.00
_cell.angle_gamma   90.00
#
_symmetry.space_group_name_H-M   'P 1'
#
loop_
_entity.id
_entity.type
_entity.pdbx_description
1 polymer ?
#
loop_
_entity_poly.entity_id
_entity_poly.type
_entity_poly.pdbx_seq_one_letter_code
_entity_poly.pdbx_strand_id
1 'polypeptide(L)'
;MAKKTVFITGTTGSMGGAGFKELLKRRDKFDIVTLARPSQKNKEQMAKYMSEPGVKIVWGDLTKYEDVLECVTGADYVLHPAAFIAPAADHDPDTAWKINAGSAENIVKAIKAQPDPDSIKLVSIGSVAMTGDRLPPIHMGRIGDPLKPSIYDAYATSKIAAEKTVIESGLKYWVSCRQTYIAIPDTMSLMDPIMFHQPINTHIEFCTPDDAGRLLANACEDDVPEEFWRKIYNIGGGPECRVVFIEYMSEIFDRLKIGDYTKLMERNWFALRNFHCQWFEDSHVLDDYLHYRQDTLESHIQQVVDNASWQVKLAGLPIIRNLIPKSLVKKFVMEPMVKGKDGPINWVHSNIEGRITSFFRSKDEWASIPDWEPEVSLCCQEYTRLDHGYDENKPKSELDIEDMKGTAKFRGGECLSESMTQGDLTTRLNWRCAFGHEFEGSPTLTLLAGHWCPECTPPPWNFDEIAKVNPFFAQVWYPNHDECECCFYDERCFEDIM
;
A
#
# COMPACT_ATOMS: atom_id res chain seq x y z
N MET A 1 4.45 30.87 -20.58
CA MET A 1 5.37 29.73 -20.76
C MET A 1 4.63 28.65 -21.54
N ALA A 2 5.33 27.75 -22.23
CA ALA A 2 4.69 26.59 -22.83
C ALA A 2 4.09 25.71 -21.73
N LYS A 3 2.96 25.05 -22.00
CA LYS A 3 2.37 24.11 -21.04
C LYS A 3 3.26 22.88 -20.92
N LYS A 4 3.30 22.31 -19.72
CA LYS A 4 3.98 21.05 -19.45
C LYS A 4 3.04 19.88 -19.77
N THR A 5 3.59 18.78 -20.26
CA THR A 5 2.85 17.56 -20.55
C THR A 5 2.96 16.58 -19.38
N VAL A 6 1.83 16.17 -18.83
CA VAL A 6 1.75 15.21 -17.73
C VAL A 6 1.17 13.89 -18.25
N PHE A 7 1.96 12.83 -18.25
CA PHE A 7 1.44 11.47 -18.42
C PHE A 7 0.98 10.92 -17.09
N ILE A 8 -0.31 10.61 -16.94
CA ILE A 8 -0.88 9.96 -15.75
C ILE A 8 -1.51 8.61 -16.09
N THR A 9 -1.14 7.58 -15.34
CA THR A 9 -1.74 6.24 -15.45
C THR A 9 -2.91 6.07 -14.49
N GLY A 10 -3.77 5.07 -14.70
CA GLY A 10 -4.79 4.68 -13.71
C GLY A 10 -5.94 5.69 -13.53
N THR A 11 -6.18 6.54 -14.53
CA THR A 11 -7.21 7.61 -14.50
C THR A 11 -8.65 7.10 -14.43
N THR A 12 -8.87 5.80 -14.68
CA THR A 12 -10.16 5.15 -14.49
C THR A 12 -10.36 4.56 -13.09
N GLY A 13 -9.34 4.62 -12.23
CA GLY A 13 -9.38 4.20 -10.82
C GLY A 13 -9.66 5.35 -9.84
N SER A 14 -9.54 5.08 -8.54
CA SER A 14 -9.80 6.06 -7.46
C SER A 14 -8.76 7.18 -7.42
N MET A 15 -7.51 6.86 -7.04
CA MET A 15 -6.42 7.85 -6.91
C MET A 15 -6.07 8.51 -8.24
N GLY A 16 -5.81 7.71 -9.29
CA GLY A 16 -5.48 8.26 -10.60
C GLY A 16 -6.62 9.07 -11.22
N GLY A 17 -7.87 8.69 -10.97
CA GLY A 17 -9.05 9.45 -11.41
C GLY A 17 -9.20 10.78 -10.68
N ALA A 18 -8.92 10.84 -9.38
CA ALA A 18 -8.88 12.08 -8.63
C ALA A 18 -7.72 12.99 -9.11
N GLY A 19 -6.52 12.43 -9.30
CA GLY A 19 -5.38 13.16 -9.85
C GLY A 19 -5.65 13.71 -11.25
N PHE A 20 -6.30 12.93 -12.12
CA PHE A 20 -6.73 13.39 -13.43
C PHE A 20 -7.69 14.58 -13.35
N LYS A 21 -8.67 14.54 -12.43
CA LYS A 21 -9.59 15.66 -12.20
C LYS A 21 -8.86 16.90 -11.67
N GLU A 22 -7.87 16.75 -10.80
CA GLU A 22 -7.05 17.87 -10.31
C GLU A 22 -6.23 18.50 -11.44
N LEU A 23 -5.60 17.70 -12.29
CA LEU A 23 -4.88 18.20 -13.47
C LEU A 23 -5.82 18.91 -14.47
N LEU A 24 -7.05 18.41 -14.64
CA LEU A 24 -8.07 19.06 -15.47
C LEU A 24 -8.48 20.45 -14.96
N LYS A 25 -8.31 20.75 -13.67
CA LYS A 25 -8.53 22.10 -13.12
C LYS A 25 -7.37 23.06 -13.43
N ARG A 26 -6.20 22.54 -13.83
CA ARG A 26 -4.93 23.27 -14.04
C ARG A 26 -4.47 23.22 -15.50
N ARG A 27 -5.43 23.20 -16.43
CA ARG A 27 -5.18 23.09 -17.88
C ARG A 27 -4.56 24.34 -18.49
N ASP A 28 -4.52 25.45 -17.76
CA ASP A 28 -3.71 26.61 -18.11
C ASP A 28 -2.21 26.32 -18.01
N LYS A 29 -1.81 25.37 -17.14
CA LYS A 29 -0.42 24.93 -16.93
C LYS A 29 -0.08 23.61 -17.62
N PHE A 30 -1.04 22.68 -17.66
CA PHE A 30 -0.77 21.29 -18.09
C PHE A 30 -1.58 20.84 -19.30
N ASP A 31 -0.93 20.11 -20.19
CA ASP A 31 -1.57 19.17 -21.10
C ASP A 31 -1.44 17.75 -20.53
N ILE A 32 -2.42 16.90 -20.80
CA ILE A 32 -2.56 15.62 -20.09
C ILE A 32 -2.56 14.48 -21.10
N VAL A 33 -1.69 13.50 -20.88
CA VAL A 33 -1.73 12.20 -21.56
C VAL A 33 -2.19 11.16 -20.55
N THR A 34 -3.11 10.28 -20.95
CA THR A 34 -3.55 9.16 -20.14
C THR A 34 -3.64 7.90 -20.96
N LEU A 35 -3.31 6.76 -20.34
CA LEU A 35 -3.47 5.43 -20.92
C LEU A 35 -4.68 4.74 -20.29
N ALA A 36 -5.59 4.22 -21.11
CA ALA A 36 -6.75 3.45 -20.68
C ALA A 36 -6.92 2.18 -21.52
N ARG A 37 -7.27 1.06 -20.87
CA ARG A 37 -7.63 -0.18 -21.59
C ARG A 37 -8.91 0.04 -22.42
N PRO A 38 -9.04 -0.51 -23.64
CA PRO A 38 -10.17 -0.26 -24.53
C PRO A 38 -11.45 -1.04 -24.18
N SER A 39 -11.74 -1.21 -22.89
CA SER A 39 -12.99 -1.83 -22.41
C SER A 39 -14.17 -0.88 -22.60
N GLN A 40 -15.39 -1.44 -22.69
CA GLN A 40 -16.61 -0.65 -22.84
C GLN A 40 -16.78 0.36 -21.69
N LYS A 41 -16.58 -0.09 -20.45
CA LYS A 41 -16.64 0.76 -19.25
C LYS A 41 -15.68 1.94 -19.33
N ASN A 42 -14.42 1.70 -19.72
CA ASN A 42 -13.43 2.77 -19.82
C ASN A 42 -13.76 3.75 -20.95
N LYS A 43 -14.26 3.25 -22.09
CA LYS A 43 -14.71 4.10 -23.20
C LYS A 43 -15.85 5.02 -22.79
N GLU A 44 -16.83 4.51 -22.06
CA GLU A 44 -17.93 5.32 -21.51
C GLU A 44 -17.42 6.36 -20.51
N GLN A 45 -16.55 5.97 -19.58
CA GLN A 45 -15.97 6.86 -18.58
C GLN A 45 -15.15 8.01 -19.21
N MET A 46 -14.41 7.70 -20.29
CA MET A 46 -13.50 8.65 -20.94
C MET A 46 -14.13 9.42 -22.10
N ALA A 47 -15.34 9.04 -22.56
CA ALA A 47 -15.98 9.63 -23.74
C ALA A 47 -16.04 11.16 -23.70
N LYS A 48 -16.38 11.73 -22.54
CA LYS A 48 -16.47 13.19 -22.35
C LYS A 48 -15.13 13.91 -22.45
N TYR A 49 -14.01 13.21 -22.30
CA TYR A 49 -12.66 13.78 -22.36
C TYR A 49 -12.01 13.64 -23.73
N MET A 50 -12.58 12.84 -24.64
CA MET A 50 -12.00 12.59 -25.97
C MET A 50 -11.94 13.85 -26.85
N SER A 51 -12.84 14.79 -26.63
CA SER A 51 -12.89 16.07 -27.36
C SER A 51 -12.27 17.24 -26.57
N GLU A 52 -11.74 16.99 -25.38
CA GLU A 52 -11.19 18.06 -24.54
C GLU A 52 -9.82 18.51 -25.09
N PRO A 53 -9.66 19.79 -25.48
CA PRO A 53 -8.39 20.28 -26.01
C PRO A 53 -7.26 19.99 -25.04
N GLY A 54 -6.12 19.49 -25.52
CA GLY A 54 -4.92 19.13 -24.76
C GLY A 54 -5.08 17.99 -23.73
N VAL A 55 -6.13 17.17 -23.87
CA VAL A 55 -6.17 15.81 -23.31
C VAL A 55 -5.91 14.82 -24.45
N LYS A 56 -4.93 13.95 -24.27
CA LYS A 56 -4.67 12.79 -25.14
C LYS A 56 -5.02 11.51 -24.38
N ILE A 57 -5.92 10.71 -24.95
CA ILE A 57 -6.22 9.37 -24.45
C ILE A 57 -5.56 8.35 -25.38
N VAL A 58 -4.62 7.59 -24.84
CA VAL A 58 -4.01 6.44 -25.50
C VAL A 58 -4.78 5.19 -25.08
N TRP A 59 -5.33 4.47 -26.06
CA TRP A 59 -6.06 3.23 -25.83
C TRP A 59 -5.09 2.04 -25.91
N GLY A 60 -4.63 1.56 -24.75
CA GLY A 60 -3.56 0.57 -24.67
C GLY A 60 -3.49 -0.15 -23.32
N ASP A 61 -2.38 -0.83 -23.07
CA ASP A 61 -2.14 -1.64 -21.87
C ASP A 61 -0.74 -1.37 -21.30
N LEU A 62 -0.65 -1.16 -19.98
CA LEU A 62 0.63 -0.85 -19.30
C LEU A 62 1.65 -1.99 -19.36
N THR A 63 1.19 -3.22 -19.63
CA THR A 63 2.06 -4.37 -19.86
C THR A 63 2.74 -4.35 -21.23
N LYS A 64 2.35 -3.43 -22.13
CA LYS A 64 2.91 -3.27 -23.47
C LYS A 64 3.83 -2.05 -23.49
N TYR A 65 5.12 -2.31 -23.71
CA TYR A 65 6.14 -1.25 -23.74
C TYR A 65 5.82 -0.14 -24.76
N GLU A 66 5.35 -0.48 -25.96
CA GLU A 66 5.07 0.51 -27.02
C GLU A 66 3.96 1.48 -26.63
N ASP A 67 2.91 1.00 -25.95
CA ASP A 67 1.80 1.84 -25.48
C ASP A 67 2.29 2.82 -24.41
N VAL A 68 3.18 2.36 -23.52
CA VAL A 68 3.82 3.19 -22.49
C VAL A 68 4.76 4.21 -23.13
N LEU A 69 5.56 3.80 -24.12
CA LEU A 69 6.47 4.67 -24.85
C LEU A 69 5.73 5.80 -25.57
N GLU A 70 4.60 5.50 -26.21
CA GLU A 70 3.74 6.50 -26.84
C GLU A 70 3.23 7.56 -25.86
N CYS A 71 2.98 7.15 -24.60
CA CYS A 71 2.52 8.05 -23.56
C CYS A 71 3.64 8.91 -22.96
N VAL A 72 4.83 8.33 -22.78
CA VAL A 72 6.00 9.02 -22.21
C VAL A 72 6.64 9.97 -23.21
N THR A 73 6.47 9.73 -24.52
CA THR A 73 7.09 10.57 -25.55
C THR A 73 6.58 12.01 -25.49
N GLY A 74 7.47 12.94 -25.13
CA GLY A 74 7.17 14.36 -24.95
C GLY A 74 6.57 14.73 -23.59
N ALA A 75 6.56 13.81 -22.61
CA ALA A 75 6.12 14.10 -21.25
C ALA A 75 7.20 14.84 -20.45
N ASP A 76 6.80 15.82 -19.63
CA ASP A 76 7.64 16.45 -18.61
C ASP A 76 7.52 15.73 -17.26
N TYR A 77 6.33 15.17 -17.00
CA TYR A 77 6.02 14.42 -15.77
C TYR A 77 5.37 13.09 -16.11
N VAL A 78 5.75 12.05 -15.37
CA VAL A 78 5.07 10.75 -15.37
C VAL A 78 4.55 10.47 -13.96
N LEU A 79 3.23 10.38 -13.84
CA LEU A 79 2.52 10.05 -12.60
C LEU A 79 1.98 8.62 -12.70
N HIS A 80 2.46 7.73 -11.83
CA HIS A 80 2.15 6.31 -11.90
C HIS A 80 1.36 5.76 -10.69
N PRO A 81 0.07 6.11 -10.54
CA PRO A 81 -0.80 5.54 -9.51
C PRO A 81 -1.52 4.25 -9.94
N ALA A 82 -1.37 3.78 -11.18
CA ALA A 82 -2.02 2.55 -11.62
C ALA A 82 -1.50 1.33 -10.84
N ALA A 83 -2.42 0.47 -10.45
CA ALA A 83 -2.11 -0.80 -9.80
C ALA A 83 -3.20 -1.83 -10.05
N PHE A 84 -2.83 -3.09 -9.99
CA PHE A 84 -3.72 -4.23 -9.78
C PHE A 84 -3.67 -4.57 -8.28
N ILE A 85 -4.80 -4.40 -7.59
CA ILE A 85 -4.89 -4.39 -6.12
C ILE A 85 -5.63 -5.64 -5.59
N ALA A 86 -5.44 -5.93 -4.31
CA ALA A 86 -6.19 -6.97 -3.59
C ALA A 86 -7.71 -6.68 -3.57
N PRO A 87 -8.57 -7.72 -3.52
CA PRO A 87 -8.23 -9.15 -3.49
C PRO A 87 -7.87 -9.74 -4.87
N ALA A 88 -8.18 -9.04 -5.96
CA ALA A 88 -7.95 -9.53 -7.33
C ALA A 88 -6.46 -9.83 -7.61
N ALA A 89 -5.54 -9.03 -7.04
CA ALA A 89 -4.10 -9.27 -7.13
C ALA A 89 -3.65 -10.58 -6.45
N ASP A 90 -4.29 -10.96 -5.35
CA ASP A 90 -3.95 -12.18 -4.61
C ASP A 90 -4.59 -13.41 -5.26
N HIS A 91 -5.67 -13.23 -6.03
CA HIS A 91 -6.29 -14.25 -6.87
C HIS A 91 -5.54 -14.50 -8.18
N ASP A 92 -4.80 -13.51 -8.69
CA ASP A 92 -3.99 -13.63 -9.91
C ASP A 92 -2.62 -12.95 -9.72
N PRO A 93 -1.70 -13.59 -8.95
CA PRO A 93 -0.37 -13.06 -8.66
C PRO A 93 0.47 -12.78 -9.92
N ASP A 94 0.32 -13.60 -10.96
CA ASP A 94 1.01 -13.43 -12.24
C ASP A 94 0.62 -12.13 -12.93
N THR A 95 -0.69 -11.83 -12.97
CA THR A 95 -1.18 -10.56 -13.50
C THR A 95 -0.79 -9.40 -12.60
N ALA A 96 -0.82 -9.56 -11.28
CA ALA A 96 -0.34 -8.56 -10.33
C ALA A 96 1.12 -8.19 -10.61
N TRP A 97 1.99 -9.18 -10.80
CA TRP A 97 3.40 -8.96 -11.15
C TRP A 97 3.57 -8.22 -12.48
N LYS A 98 2.92 -8.72 -13.55
CA LYS A 98 3.01 -8.13 -14.89
C LYS A 98 2.55 -6.68 -14.91
N ILE A 99 1.47 -6.37 -14.20
CA ILE A 99 0.92 -5.01 -14.15
C ILE A 99 1.75 -4.14 -13.22
N ASN A 100 1.96 -4.53 -11.96
CA ASN A 100 2.56 -3.63 -10.96
C ASN A 100 4.07 -3.47 -11.16
N ALA A 101 4.82 -4.58 -11.21
CA ALA A 101 6.27 -4.54 -11.40
C ALA A 101 6.62 -4.25 -12.88
N GLY A 102 5.98 -4.97 -13.81
CA GLY A 102 6.27 -4.85 -15.24
C GLY A 102 5.96 -3.46 -15.83
N SER A 103 4.93 -2.76 -15.34
CA SER A 103 4.66 -1.40 -15.81
C SER A 103 5.68 -0.38 -15.29
N ALA A 104 6.20 -0.54 -14.07
CA ALA A 104 7.30 0.29 -13.56
C ALA A 104 8.56 0.12 -14.42
N GLU A 105 8.88 -1.11 -14.81
CA GLU A 105 9.98 -1.41 -15.75
C GLU A 105 9.75 -0.74 -17.12
N ASN A 106 8.55 -0.87 -17.68
CA ASN A 106 8.20 -0.25 -18.96
C ASN A 106 8.31 1.28 -18.89
N ILE A 107 7.86 1.91 -17.81
CA ILE A 107 7.92 3.37 -17.62
C ILE A 107 9.36 3.83 -17.52
N VAL A 108 10.18 3.22 -16.66
CA VAL A 108 11.60 3.57 -16.52
C VAL A 108 12.33 3.40 -17.85
N LYS A 109 12.07 2.29 -18.57
CA LYS A 109 12.63 2.04 -19.90
C LYS A 109 12.20 3.11 -20.91
N ALA A 110 10.92 3.50 -20.91
CA ALA A 110 10.38 4.50 -21.82
C ALA A 110 10.94 5.91 -21.56
N ILE A 111 11.16 6.28 -20.29
CA ILE A 111 11.81 7.55 -19.90
C ILE A 111 13.25 7.55 -20.41
N LYS A 112 14.01 6.48 -20.17
CA LYS A 112 15.40 6.35 -20.64
C LYS A 112 15.54 6.36 -22.17
N ALA A 113 14.49 6.00 -22.90
CA ALA A 113 14.48 6.04 -24.36
C ALA A 113 14.25 7.45 -24.94
N GLN A 114 13.92 8.44 -24.11
CA GLN A 114 13.72 9.81 -24.56
C GLN A 114 15.06 10.49 -24.89
N PRO A 115 15.07 11.51 -25.77
CA PRO A 115 16.30 12.22 -26.12
C PRO A 115 17.00 12.87 -24.92
N ASP A 116 16.22 13.33 -23.94
CA ASP A 116 16.70 13.86 -22.66
C ASP A 116 15.91 13.22 -21.51
N PRO A 117 16.35 12.05 -20.99
CA PRO A 117 15.68 11.40 -19.87
C PRO A 117 15.71 12.22 -18.58
N ASP A 118 16.70 13.10 -18.42
CA ASP A 118 16.90 13.91 -17.23
C ASP A 118 15.93 15.10 -17.18
N SER A 119 15.21 15.40 -18.26
CA SER A 119 14.14 16.40 -18.24
C SER A 119 12.82 15.87 -17.67
N ILE A 120 12.68 14.55 -17.48
CA ILE A 120 11.43 13.90 -17.13
C ILE A 120 11.40 13.53 -15.65
N LYS A 121 10.32 13.90 -14.97
CA LYS A 121 10.11 13.67 -13.54
C LYS A 121 9.13 12.53 -13.29
N LEU A 122 9.59 11.46 -12.61
CA LEU A 122 8.76 10.30 -12.27
C LEU A 122 8.23 10.37 -10.83
N VAL A 123 6.91 10.30 -10.67
CA VAL A 123 6.25 10.07 -9.38
C VAL A 123 5.62 8.67 -9.42
N SER A 124 6.27 7.71 -8.78
CA SER A 124 5.76 6.34 -8.66
C SER A 124 5.02 6.16 -7.34
N ILE A 125 3.91 5.43 -7.38
CA ILE A 125 3.12 5.14 -6.18
C ILE A 125 3.42 3.72 -5.70
N GLY A 126 3.91 3.60 -4.47
CA GLY A 126 4.07 2.34 -3.72
C GLY A 126 2.81 1.98 -2.93
N SER A 127 2.95 1.23 -1.85
CA SER A 127 1.82 0.85 -0.98
C SER A 127 2.26 0.60 0.45
N VAL A 128 1.41 0.93 1.42
CA VAL A 128 1.56 0.48 2.82
C VAL A 128 1.52 -1.05 2.95
N ALA A 129 0.95 -1.76 1.97
CA ALA A 129 0.98 -3.21 1.92
C ALA A 129 2.42 -3.80 1.94
N MET A 130 3.39 -3.04 1.44
CA MET A 130 4.80 -3.44 1.41
C MET A 130 5.40 -3.67 2.81
N THR A 131 4.86 -2.99 3.82
CA THR A 131 5.30 -3.17 5.21
C THR A 131 4.49 -4.26 5.94
N GLY A 132 3.37 -4.72 5.39
CA GLY A 132 2.51 -5.73 6.04
C GLY A 132 1.94 -5.25 7.37
N ASP A 133 1.67 -6.19 8.27
CA ASP A 133 1.05 -5.89 9.57
C ASP A 133 1.97 -5.13 10.54
N ARG A 134 1.33 -4.23 11.30
CA ARG A 134 1.94 -3.35 12.30
C ARG A 134 0.97 -3.16 13.45
N LEU A 135 0.72 -4.24 14.16
CA LEU A 135 -0.07 -4.18 15.39
C LEU A 135 0.76 -3.57 16.52
N PRO A 136 0.12 -3.01 17.57
CA PRO A 136 0.85 -2.57 18.74
C PRO A 136 1.78 -3.67 19.31
N PRO A 137 2.98 -3.31 19.80
CA PRO A 137 3.47 -1.95 20.01
C PRO A 137 4.19 -1.34 18.80
N ILE A 138 4.18 -1.94 17.61
CA ILE A 138 4.94 -1.44 16.44
C ILE A 138 4.06 -0.72 15.40
N HIS A 139 2.92 -0.20 15.84
CA HIS A 139 1.88 0.37 14.96
C HIS A 139 2.22 1.73 14.32
N MET A 140 3.36 2.32 14.72
CA MET A 140 3.89 3.53 14.12
C MET A 140 5.09 3.18 13.25
N GLY A 141 4.94 3.34 11.93
CA GLY A 141 6.00 3.06 10.96
C GLY A 141 6.62 4.30 10.34
N ARG A 142 7.73 4.09 9.64
CA ARG A 142 8.50 5.12 8.93
C ARG A 142 9.28 4.55 7.75
N ILE A 143 9.69 5.43 6.84
CA ILE A 143 10.60 5.05 5.75
C ILE A 143 11.90 4.49 6.33
N GLY A 144 12.38 3.39 5.74
CA GLY A 144 13.53 2.62 6.24
C GLY A 144 13.14 1.37 7.04
N ASP A 145 11.91 1.30 7.55
CA ASP A 145 11.41 0.11 8.26
C ASP A 145 11.42 -1.15 7.38
N PRO A 146 11.50 -2.35 7.99
CA PRO A 146 11.55 -3.60 7.24
C PRO A 146 10.33 -3.77 6.33
N LEU A 147 10.60 -4.04 5.05
CA LEU A 147 9.57 -4.53 4.14
C LEU A 147 9.24 -5.99 4.50
N LYS A 148 7.96 -6.23 4.77
CA LYS A 148 7.43 -7.50 5.29
C LYS A 148 6.02 -7.66 4.70
N PRO A 149 5.89 -8.05 3.42
CA PRO A 149 4.57 -8.30 2.86
C PRO A 149 3.83 -9.34 3.72
N SER A 150 2.52 -9.19 3.88
CA SER A 150 1.73 -10.22 4.55
C SER A 150 1.82 -11.54 3.79
N ILE A 151 1.74 -12.66 4.51
CA ILE A 151 1.58 -13.97 3.87
C ILE A 151 0.28 -13.93 3.07
N TYR A 152 0.33 -14.39 1.82
CA TYR A 152 -0.71 -14.31 0.79
C TYR A 152 -0.96 -12.92 0.17
N ASP A 153 -0.05 -11.95 0.32
CA ASP A 153 -0.18 -10.61 -0.27
C ASP A 153 0.72 -10.47 -1.53
N ALA A 154 0.21 -10.93 -2.68
CA ALA A 154 0.90 -10.81 -3.97
C ALA A 154 0.94 -9.34 -4.45
N TYR A 155 -0.02 -8.54 -4.02
CA TYR A 155 -0.01 -7.11 -4.27
C TYR A 155 1.22 -6.44 -3.64
N ALA A 156 1.49 -6.71 -2.36
CA ALA A 156 2.64 -6.16 -1.65
C ALA A 156 3.97 -6.56 -2.31
N THR A 157 4.18 -7.84 -2.63
CA THR A 157 5.43 -8.32 -3.25
C THR A 157 5.67 -7.65 -4.61
N SER A 158 4.64 -7.53 -5.45
CA SER A 158 4.74 -6.86 -6.75
C SER A 158 5.00 -5.35 -6.62
N LYS A 159 4.47 -4.68 -5.58
CA LYS A 159 4.79 -3.27 -5.27
C LYS A 159 6.21 -3.08 -4.74
N ILE A 160 6.73 -4.02 -3.95
CA ILE A 160 8.14 -4.02 -3.53
C ILE A 160 9.06 -4.11 -4.75
N ALA A 161 8.77 -5.02 -5.69
CA ALA A 161 9.52 -5.13 -6.93
C ALA A 161 9.45 -3.84 -7.77
N ALA A 162 8.27 -3.23 -7.90
CA ALA A 162 8.10 -1.97 -8.61
C ALA A 162 8.92 -0.81 -8.00
N GLU A 163 8.91 -0.66 -6.67
CA GLU A 163 9.69 0.37 -5.99
C GLU A 163 11.20 0.16 -6.18
N LYS A 164 11.69 -1.08 -6.09
CA LYS A 164 13.09 -1.42 -6.38
C LYS A 164 13.50 -0.93 -7.77
N THR A 165 12.68 -1.19 -8.80
CA THR A 165 12.94 -0.75 -10.17
C THR A 165 13.06 0.78 -10.29
N VAL A 166 12.26 1.53 -9.54
CA VAL A 166 12.28 3.00 -9.56
C VAL A 166 13.52 3.54 -8.85
N ILE A 167 13.84 3.03 -7.65
CA ILE A 167 15.02 3.45 -6.87
C ILE A 167 16.30 3.17 -7.66
N GLU A 168 16.40 1.97 -8.22
CA GLU A 168 17.58 1.48 -8.95
C GLU A 168 17.59 1.88 -10.43
N SER A 169 16.70 2.80 -10.82
CA SER A 169 16.55 3.24 -12.20
C SER A 169 17.74 4.06 -12.69
N GLY A 170 18.46 4.75 -11.80
CA GLY A 170 19.50 5.72 -12.17
C GLY A 170 18.94 7.01 -12.79
N LEU A 171 17.62 7.22 -12.81
CA LEU A 171 17.02 8.47 -13.28
C LEU A 171 17.43 9.65 -12.40
N LYS A 172 17.50 10.85 -12.99
CA LYS A 172 17.75 12.08 -12.23
C LYS A 172 16.58 12.44 -11.32
N TYR A 173 15.36 12.36 -11.82
CA TYR A 173 14.17 12.73 -11.06
C TYR A 173 13.21 11.55 -10.92
N TRP A 174 13.18 10.98 -9.72
CA TRP A 174 12.20 9.97 -9.33
C TRP A 174 11.79 10.15 -7.87
N VAL A 175 10.57 9.79 -7.52
CA VAL A 175 10.15 9.55 -6.14
C VAL A 175 9.31 8.27 -6.07
N SER A 176 9.38 7.56 -4.94
CA SER A 176 8.45 6.48 -4.60
C SER A 176 7.61 6.89 -3.40
N CYS A 177 6.31 7.03 -3.59
CA CYS A 177 5.38 7.45 -2.54
C CYS A 177 4.48 6.29 -2.13
N ARG A 178 4.71 5.71 -0.95
CA ARG A 178 3.98 4.56 -0.41
C ARG A 178 2.60 4.98 0.05
N GLN A 179 1.59 4.65 -0.76
CA GLN A 179 0.19 5.00 -0.50
C GLN A 179 -0.38 4.21 0.69
N THR A 180 -0.89 4.91 1.70
CA THR A 180 -1.69 4.30 2.76
C THR A 180 -3.10 3.89 2.27
N TYR A 181 -3.93 3.31 3.15
CA TYR A 181 -5.34 3.02 2.88
C TYR A 181 -6.05 4.22 2.25
N ILE A 182 -6.58 4.04 1.04
CA ILE A 182 -7.39 5.06 0.37
C ILE A 182 -8.82 4.93 0.87
N ALA A 183 -9.27 5.93 1.62
CA ALA A 183 -10.61 5.95 2.19
C ALA A 183 -11.64 6.39 1.15
N ILE A 184 -12.16 5.42 0.38
CA ILE A 184 -13.17 5.69 -0.66
C ILE A 184 -14.54 5.85 0.02
N PRO A 185 -15.31 6.91 -0.28
CA PRO A 185 -16.61 7.15 0.34
C PRO A 185 -17.73 6.27 -0.27
N ASP A 186 -17.45 5.00 -0.57
CA ASP A 186 -18.45 4.05 -1.07
C ASP A 186 -18.71 2.95 -0.03
N THR A 187 -19.91 2.96 0.55
CA THR A 187 -20.35 1.96 1.53
C THR A 187 -20.26 0.51 1.04
N MET A 188 -20.36 0.27 -0.28
CA MET A 188 -20.27 -1.10 -0.83
C MET A 188 -18.82 -1.58 -0.91
N SER A 189 -17.86 -0.68 -1.07
CA SER A 189 -16.43 -1.02 -1.03
C SER A 189 -15.98 -1.52 0.35
N LEU A 190 -16.77 -1.25 1.39
CA LEU A 190 -16.55 -1.73 2.76
C LEU A 190 -17.18 -3.13 3.01
N MET A 191 -17.98 -3.64 2.07
CA MET A 191 -18.73 -4.88 2.21
C MET A 191 -18.10 -6.04 1.42
N ASP A 192 -16.81 -6.25 1.63
CA ASP A 192 -16.02 -7.34 1.03
C ASP A 192 -15.43 -8.25 2.14
N PRO A 193 -15.30 -9.58 1.94
CA PRO A 193 -14.71 -10.47 2.95
C PRO A 193 -13.34 -10.04 3.48
N ILE A 194 -12.57 -9.28 2.69
CA ILE A 194 -11.26 -8.73 3.09
C ILE A 194 -11.34 -7.88 4.37
N MET A 195 -12.49 -7.29 4.71
CA MET A 195 -12.65 -6.54 5.96
C MET A 195 -12.40 -7.39 7.21
N PHE A 196 -12.62 -8.71 7.11
CA PHE A 196 -12.43 -9.66 8.21
C PHE A 196 -11.00 -10.20 8.28
N HIS A 197 -10.18 -9.92 7.26
CA HIS A 197 -8.75 -10.22 7.28
C HIS A 197 -8.00 -9.26 8.19
N GLN A 198 -8.60 -8.10 8.48
CA GLN A 198 -8.01 -7.06 9.30
C GLN A 198 -8.23 -7.31 10.80
N PRO A 199 -7.15 -7.34 11.61
CA PRO A 199 -7.27 -7.37 13.07
C PRO A 199 -8.01 -6.15 13.62
N ILE A 200 -8.81 -6.35 14.67
CA ILE A 200 -9.65 -5.29 15.24
C ILE A 200 -8.86 -4.11 15.81
N ASN A 201 -7.60 -4.34 16.22
CA ASN A 201 -6.67 -3.34 16.76
C ASN A 201 -5.72 -2.77 15.70
N THR A 202 -6.03 -2.92 14.41
CA THR A 202 -5.20 -2.33 13.35
C THR A 202 -5.31 -0.80 13.37
N HIS A 203 -4.17 -0.14 13.50
CA HIS A 203 -4.03 1.31 13.40
C HIS A 203 -3.96 1.74 11.95
N ILE A 204 -4.81 2.67 11.56
CA ILE A 204 -4.93 3.17 10.18
C ILE A 204 -4.70 4.67 10.20
N GLU A 205 -3.70 5.16 9.47
CA GLU A 205 -3.67 6.54 9.00
C GLU A 205 -4.10 6.52 7.54
N PHE A 206 -5.30 6.98 7.21
CA PHE A 206 -5.81 6.91 5.84
C PHE A 206 -5.51 8.19 5.04
N CYS A 207 -5.75 8.14 3.73
CA CYS A 207 -5.75 9.30 2.84
C CYS A 207 -6.99 9.25 1.95
N THR A 208 -7.66 10.36 1.68
CA THR A 208 -8.81 10.36 0.77
C THR A 208 -8.34 10.33 -0.69
N PRO A 209 -9.21 9.88 -1.64
CA PRO A 209 -8.93 10.01 -3.07
C PRO A 209 -8.62 11.45 -3.49
N ASP A 210 -9.30 12.43 -2.89
CA ASP A 210 -9.15 13.84 -3.24
C ASP A 210 -7.80 14.40 -2.76
N ASP A 211 -7.37 14.08 -1.53
CA ASP A 211 -6.01 14.39 -1.04
C ASP A 211 -4.94 13.73 -1.92
N ALA A 212 -5.10 12.44 -2.24
CA ALA A 212 -4.18 11.71 -3.09
C ALA A 212 -4.12 12.27 -4.52
N GLY A 213 -5.25 12.76 -5.04
CA GLY A 213 -5.32 13.45 -6.32
C GLY A 213 -4.63 14.81 -6.31
N ARG A 214 -4.80 15.58 -5.24
CA ARG A 214 -4.09 16.87 -5.02
C ARG A 214 -2.59 16.66 -4.98
N LEU A 215 -2.13 15.65 -4.24
CA LEU A 215 -0.73 15.24 -4.16
C LEU A 215 -0.13 15.04 -5.54
N LEU A 216 -0.79 14.23 -6.37
CA LEU A 216 -0.34 13.92 -7.73
C LEU A 216 -0.20 15.20 -8.59
N ALA A 217 -1.16 16.10 -8.52
CA ALA A 217 -1.12 17.36 -9.28
C ALA A 217 -0.08 18.35 -8.72
N ASN A 218 0.06 18.45 -7.39
CA ASN A 218 1.02 19.34 -6.73
C ASN A 218 2.47 18.92 -7.00
N ALA A 219 2.74 17.62 -7.17
CA ALA A 219 4.06 17.13 -7.58
C ALA A 219 4.48 17.61 -8.99
N CYS A 220 3.56 18.14 -9.80
CA CYS A 220 3.83 18.70 -11.11
C CYS A 220 4.10 20.21 -11.12
N GLU A 221 3.98 20.90 -9.99
CA GLU A 221 4.15 22.35 -9.91
C GLU A 221 5.63 22.77 -10.04
N ASP A 222 5.84 24.05 -10.38
CA ASP A 222 7.18 24.63 -10.63
C ASP A 222 7.99 24.86 -9.34
N ASP A 223 7.31 24.94 -8.20
CA ASP A 223 7.88 25.23 -6.88
C ASP A 223 8.31 23.98 -6.10
N VAL A 224 8.11 22.78 -6.66
CA VAL A 224 8.65 21.53 -6.09
C VAL A 224 10.19 21.58 -6.12
N PRO A 225 10.86 21.59 -4.95
CA PRO A 225 12.29 21.86 -4.87
C PRO A 225 13.15 20.66 -5.28
N GLU A 226 14.43 20.89 -5.57
CA GLU A 226 15.35 19.84 -6.07
C GLU A 226 15.50 18.69 -5.07
N GLU A 227 15.57 19.00 -3.78
CA GLU A 227 15.70 18.01 -2.72
C GLU A 227 14.47 17.11 -2.56
N PHE A 228 13.34 17.41 -3.18
CA PHE A 228 12.18 16.51 -3.18
C PHE A 228 12.49 15.19 -3.90
N TRP A 229 13.32 15.24 -4.94
CA TRP A 229 13.59 14.12 -5.83
C TRP A 229 14.61 13.12 -5.24
N ARG A 230 14.60 11.91 -5.78
CA ARG A 230 15.40 10.74 -5.39
C ARG A 230 15.18 10.32 -3.94
N LYS A 231 13.91 10.33 -3.52
CA LYS A 231 13.47 9.99 -2.17
C LYS A 231 12.28 9.05 -2.17
N ILE A 232 12.09 8.40 -1.03
CA ILE A 232 10.94 7.57 -0.72
C ILE A 232 10.13 8.30 0.36
N TYR A 233 8.81 8.30 0.22
CA TYR A 233 7.90 8.96 1.14
C TYR A 233 6.73 8.06 1.52
N ASN A 234 6.17 8.26 2.71
CA ASN A 234 4.86 7.73 3.05
C ASN A 234 3.77 8.76 2.70
N ILE A 235 2.71 8.32 2.03
CA ILE A 235 1.50 9.13 1.85
C ILE A 235 0.56 8.81 3.01
N GLY A 236 0.22 9.81 3.80
CA GLY A 236 -0.79 9.71 4.87
C GLY A 236 -1.58 10.99 5.03
N GLY A 237 -2.78 10.91 5.60
CA GLY A 237 -3.64 12.06 5.91
C GLY A 237 -3.25 12.81 7.18
N GLY A 238 -2.19 12.36 7.88
CA GLY A 238 -1.73 12.97 9.12
C GLY A 238 -2.57 12.58 10.35
N PRO A 239 -2.29 13.19 11.52
CA PRO A 239 -2.92 12.82 12.79
C PRO A 239 -4.45 12.90 12.80
N GLU A 240 -5.06 13.82 12.05
CA GLU A 240 -6.52 13.98 11.97
C GLU A 240 -7.21 12.86 11.15
N CYS A 241 -6.42 12.06 10.43
CA CYS A 241 -6.88 10.89 9.67
C CYS A 241 -6.46 9.56 10.33
N ARG A 242 -6.08 9.57 11.61
CA ARG A 242 -5.73 8.38 12.37
C ARG A 242 -6.94 7.80 13.09
N VAL A 243 -7.10 6.47 12.98
CA VAL A 243 -8.17 5.73 13.63
C VAL A 243 -7.75 4.28 13.87
N VAL A 244 -8.35 3.60 14.84
CA VAL A 244 -8.25 2.14 14.97
C VAL A 244 -9.42 1.48 14.25
N PHE A 245 -9.18 0.36 13.57
CA PHE A 245 -10.16 -0.30 12.73
C PHE A 245 -11.53 -0.52 13.38
N ILE A 246 -11.57 -1.07 14.60
CA ILE A 246 -12.84 -1.33 15.30
C ILE A 246 -13.61 -0.03 15.60
N GLU A 247 -12.89 1.03 15.96
CA GLU A 247 -13.46 2.36 16.26
C GLU A 247 -14.01 2.99 14.98
N TYR A 248 -13.25 2.89 13.87
CA TYR A 248 -13.67 3.35 12.54
C TYR A 248 -14.95 2.65 12.07
N MET A 249 -15.00 1.32 12.19
CA MET A 249 -16.16 0.53 11.82
C MET A 249 -17.37 0.88 12.69
N SER A 250 -17.17 0.99 14.01
CA SER A 250 -18.23 1.36 14.96
C SER A 250 -18.84 2.72 14.60
N GLU A 251 -18.01 3.73 14.37
CA GLU A 251 -18.46 5.08 14.02
C GLU A 251 -19.22 5.10 12.70
N ILE A 252 -18.74 4.42 11.65
CA ILE A 252 -19.48 4.31 10.38
C ILE A 252 -20.84 3.65 10.59
N PHE A 253 -20.90 2.54 11.34
CA PHE A 253 -22.15 1.80 11.58
C PHE A 253 -23.16 2.65 12.36
N ASP A 254 -22.69 3.43 13.33
CA ASP A 254 -23.50 4.33 14.13
C ASP A 254 -24.00 5.54 13.33
N ARG A 255 -23.16 6.11 12.46
CA ARG A 255 -23.53 7.22 11.59
C ARG A 255 -24.50 6.80 10.50
N LEU A 256 -24.34 5.59 9.93
CA LEU A 256 -25.26 4.99 8.97
C LEU A 256 -26.52 4.37 9.62
N LYS A 257 -26.61 4.36 10.96
CA LYS A 257 -27.73 3.76 11.72
C LYS A 257 -27.93 2.28 11.43
N ILE A 258 -26.88 1.58 10.99
CA ILE A 258 -26.83 0.13 10.79
C ILE A 258 -26.92 -0.58 12.15
N GLY A 259 -26.47 0.08 13.22
CA GLY A 259 -26.59 -0.35 14.61
C GLY A 259 -25.38 -1.13 15.10
N ASP A 260 -25.43 -1.49 16.38
CA ASP A 260 -24.37 -2.15 17.13
C ASP A 260 -23.74 -3.35 16.40
N TYR A 261 -22.48 -3.19 16.03
CA TYR A 261 -21.71 -4.15 15.23
C TYR A 261 -21.52 -5.49 15.97
N THR A 262 -21.51 -5.49 17.32
CA THR A 262 -21.36 -6.71 18.14
C THR A 262 -22.53 -7.67 17.99
N LYS A 263 -23.70 -7.17 17.57
CA LYS A 263 -24.90 -7.97 17.28
C LYS A 263 -24.97 -8.45 15.83
N LEU A 264 -24.14 -7.87 14.97
CA LEU A 264 -24.12 -8.13 13.53
C LEU A 264 -23.00 -9.09 13.15
N MET A 265 -21.93 -9.15 13.93
CA MET A 265 -20.72 -9.90 13.65
C MET A 265 -20.21 -10.60 14.92
N GLU A 266 -19.41 -11.65 14.76
CA GLU A 266 -18.74 -12.32 15.90
C GLU A 266 -17.27 -11.93 15.96
N ARG A 267 -16.70 -11.89 17.16
CA ARG A 267 -15.29 -11.53 17.34
C ARG A 267 -14.33 -12.50 16.65
N ASN A 268 -14.66 -13.79 16.59
CA ASN A 268 -13.85 -14.80 15.90
C ASN A 268 -13.98 -14.79 14.36
N TRP A 269 -14.70 -13.81 13.78
CA TRP A 269 -14.70 -13.59 12.34
C TRP A 269 -13.46 -12.81 11.89
N PHE A 270 -12.89 -12.00 12.78
CA PHE A 270 -11.77 -11.11 12.49
C PHE A 270 -10.43 -11.77 12.81
N ALA A 271 -9.48 -11.67 11.88
CA ALA A 271 -8.12 -12.17 12.03
C ALA A 271 -7.42 -11.59 13.28
N LEU A 272 -6.33 -12.25 13.69
CA LEU A 272 -5.48 -11.81 14.79
C LEU A 272 -4.20 -11.10 14.31
N ARG A 273 -3.78 -11.32 13.07
CA ARG A 273 -2.57 -10.76 12.45
C ARG A 273 -2.64 -10.79 10.92
N ASN A 274 -1.54 -10.45 10.25
CA ASN A 274 -1.34 -10.65 8.81
C ASN A 274 -2.12 -9.71 7.86
N PHE A 275 -2.45 -8.49 8.30
CA PHE A 275 -3.06 -7.47 7.43
C PHE A 275 -2.34 -6.13 7.54
N HIS A 276 -2.17 -5.45 6.41
CA HIS A 276 -1.38 -4.23 6.34
C HIS A 276 -2.18 -2.97 6.72
N CYS A 277 -1.58 -2.14 7.56
CA CYS A 277 -1.90 -0.73 7.84
C CYS A 277 -1.02 -0.30 9.03
N GLN A 278 -0.79 1.00 9.16
CA GLN A 278 -0.05 1.60 10.28
C GLN A 278 -0.37 3.10 10.40
N TRP A 279 0.04 3.70 11.50
CA TRP A 279 0.29 5.15 11.57
C TRP A 279 1.71 5.46 11.11
N PHE A 280 1.99 6.74 10.81
CA PHE A 280 3.30 7.15 10.32
C PHE A 280 3.98 8.19 11.21
N GLU A 281 5.27 8.03 11.47
CA GLU A 281 6.08 9.12 12.06
C GLU A 281 6.31 10.25 11.05
N ASP A 282 6.45 9.89 9.77
CA ASP A 282 7.12 10.72 8.76
C ASP A 282 6.24 11.06 7.55
N SER A 283 4.94 10.71 7.56
CA SER A 283 4.04 11.05 6.46
C SER A 283 3.94 12.57 6.23
N HIS A 284 4.17 13.38 7.28
CA HIS A 284 4.20 14.84 7.21
C HIS A 284 5.29 15.38 6.28
N VAL A 285 6.41 14.67 6.13
CA VAL A 285 7.53 15.10 5.29
C VAL A 285 7.09 15.30 3.84
N LEU A 286 6.20 14.45 3.32
CA LEU A 286 5.68 14.59 1.96
C LEU A 286 4.72 15.78 1.83
N ASP A 287 3.90 16.01 2.86
CA ASP A 287 2.94 17.11 2.89
C ASP A 287 3.64 18.47 3.08
N ASP A 288 4.80 18.52 3.73
CA ASP A 288 5.63 19.72 3.81
C ASP A 288 6.13 20.18 2.43
N TYR A 289 6.31 19.25 1.48
CA TYR A 289 6.67 19.57 0.10
C TYR A 289 5.46 19.87 -0.78
N LEU A 290 4.40 19.08 -0.64
CA LEU A 290 3.31 19.05 -1.62
C LEU A 290 2.00 19.66 -1.12
N HIS A 291 1.85 19.94 0.17
CA HIS A 291 0.69 20.60 0.79
C HIS A 291 -0.66 20.06 0.27
N TYR A 292 -0.82 18.75 0.33
CA TYR A 292 -1.95 18.06 -0.31
C TYR A 292 -3.09 17.75 0.65
N ARG A 293 -2.80 17.66 1.96
CA ARG A 293 -3.78 17.31 3.01
C ARG A 293 -4.83 18.39 3.22
N GLN A 294 -6.10 17.98 3.20
CA GLN A 294 -7.24 18.83 3.54
C GLN A 294 -8.34 18.06 4.30
N ASP A 295 -8.44 16.75 4.10
CA ASP A 295 -9.50 15.96 4.71
C ASP A 295 -9.12 15.46 6.11
N THR A 296 -10.15 15.11 6.90
CA THR A 296 -10.03 14.59 8.27
C THR A 296 -10.88 13.32 8.39
N LEU A 297 -10.73 12.57 9.49
CA LEU A 297 -11.60 11.44 9.84
C LEU A 297 -13.09 11.84 9.79
N GLU A 298 -13.43 12.97 10.38
CA GLU A 298 -14.82 13.44 10.44
C GLU A 298 -15.34 13.85 9.05
N SER A 299 -14.55 14.57 8.24
CA SER A 299 -14.99 14.93 6.88
C SER A 299 -15.19 13.68 6.02
N HIS A 300 -14.32 12.69 6.15
CA HIS A 300 -14.44 11.41 5.44
C HIS A 300 -15.67 10.60 5.88
N ILE A 301 -15.91 10.45 7.18
CA ILE A 301 -17.12 9.78 7.69
C ILE A 301 -18.38 10.47 7.14
N GLN A 302 -18.39 11.80 7.12
CA GLN A 302 -19.51 12.55 6.54
C GLN A 302 -19.67 12.26 5.04
N GLN A 303 -18.56 12.18 4.27
CA GLN A 303 -18.61 11.77 2.86
C GLN A 303 -19.20 10.36 2.69
N VAL A 304 -18.85 9.40 3.54
CA VAL A 304 -19.42 8.04 3.52
C VAL A 304 -20.94 8.08 3.74
N VAL A 305 -21.41 8.86 4.72
CA VAL A 305 -22.84 9.03 5.01
C VAL A 305 -23.57 9.67 3.83
N ASP A 306 -22.98 10.71 3.24
CA ASP A 306 -23.57 11.45 2.13
C ASP A 306 -23.66 10.59 0.86
N ASN A 307 -22.67 9.73 0.62
CA ASN A 307 -22.62 8.81 -0.51
C ASN A 307 -23.31 7.46 -0.26
N ALA A 308 -23.81 7.21 0.96
CA ALA A 308 -24.52 5.97 1.25
C ALA A 308 -25.72 5.77 0.32
N SER A 309 -25.92 4.51 -0.10
CA SER A 309 -26.99 4.15 -1.03
C SER A 309 -28.37 4.50 -0.44
N TRP A 310 -29.34 4.78 -1.31
CA TRP A 310 -30.69 5.12 -0.85
C TRP A 310 -31.33 3.99 -0.04
N GLN A 311 -30.96 2.73 -0.31
CA GLN A 311 -31.38 1.56 0.46
C GLN A 311 -30.83 1.59 1.88
N VAL A 312 -29.55 1.91 2.07
CA VAL A 312 -28.91 2.05 3.39
C VAL A 312 -29.57 3.19 4.16
N LYS A 313 -29.74 4.35 3.52
CA LYS A 313 -30.42 5.52 4.12
C LYS A 313 -31.85 5.19 4.54
N LEU A 314 -32.60 4.46 3.71
CA LEU A 314 -33.96 4.01 4.02
C LEU A 314 -33.99 3.02 5.19
N ALA A 315 -33.09 2.02 5.20
CA ALA A 315 -32.98 1.04 6.28
C ALA A 315 -32.61 1.68 7.63
N GLY A 316 -31.90 2.80 7.61
CA GLY A 316 -31.55 3.60 8.79
C GLY A 316 -32.70 4.41 9.40
N LEU A 317 -33.83 4.58 8.71
CA LEU A 317 -34.97 5.35 9.23
C LEU A 317 -35.53 4.72 10.51
N PRO A 318 -35.87 5.49 11.57
CA PRO A 318 -36.24 4.93 12.88
C PRO A 318 -37.38 3.90 12.84
N ILE A 319 -38.39 4.14 12.01
CA ILE A 319 -39.55 3.25 11.86
C ILE A 319 -39.14 1.92 11.22
N ILE A 320 -38.25 1.94 10.22
CA ILE A 320 -37.81 0.76 9.47
C ILE A 320 -36.76 0.00 10.27
N ARG A 321 -35.76 0.71 10.82
CA ARG A 321 -34.66 0.14 11.60
C ARG A 321 -35.16 -0.71 12.77
N ASN A 322 -36.17 -0.23 13.49
CA ASN A 322 -36.73 -0.95 14.64
C ASN A 322 -37.55 -2.18 14.23
N LEU A 323 -37.90 -2.33 12.94
CA LEU A 323 -38.61 -3.48 12.38
C LEU A 323 -37.69 -4.54 11.78
N ILE A 324 -36.39 -4.27 11.62
CA ILE A 324 -35.41 -5.22 11.06
C ILE A 324 -34.62 -5.88 12.21
N PRO A 325 -34.90 -7.14 12.56
CA PRO A 325 -34.09 -7.88 13.53
C PRO A 325 -32.62 -7.95 13.13
N LYS A 326 -31.71 -7.63 14.07
CA LYS A 326 -30.26 -7.73 13.84
C LYS A 326 -29.81 -9.14 13.48
N SER A 327 -30.48 -10.16 14.00
CA SER A 327 -30.25 -11.55 13.62
C SER A 327 -30.50 -11.84 12.14
N LEU A 328 -31.44 -11.14 11.49
CA LEU A 328 -31.66 -11.27 10.05
C LEU A 328 -30.54 -10.59 9.26
N VAL A 329 -30.10 -9.40 9.66
CA VAL A 329 -28.97 -8.71 9.01
C VAL A 329 -27.69 -9.55 9.12
N LYS A 330 -27.38 -10.05 10.32
CA LYS A 330 -26.28 -10.98 10.56
C LYS A 330 -26.35 -12.19 9.63
N LYS A 331 -27.50 -12.87 9.58
CA LYS A 331 -27.67 -14.11 8.80
C LYS A 331 -27.66 -13.93 7.29
N PHE A 332 -28.22 -12.84 6.77
CA PHE A 332 -28.44 -12.65 5.32
C PHE A 332 -27.46 -11.67 4.68
N VAL A 333 -26.72 -10.89 5.46
CA VAL A 333 -25.73 -9.92 4.94
C VAL A 333 -24.33 -10.31 5.38
N MET A 334 -24.08 -10.43 6.70
CA MET A 334 -22.72 -10.61 7.20
C MET A 334 -22.22 -12.06 7.11
N GLU A 335 -23.05 -13.05 7.47
CA GLU A 335 -22.68 -14.47 7.40
C GLU A 335 -22.29 -14.94 5.98
N PRO A 336 -23.00 -14.55 4.90
CA PRO A 336 -22.59 -14.89 3.54
C PRO A 336 -21.21 -14.36 3.16
N MET A 337 -20.79 -13.21 3.70
CA MET A 337 -19.46 -12.64 3.43
C MET A 337 -18.36 -13.48 4.10
N VAL A 338 -18.47 -13.72 5.41
CA VAL A 338 -17.45 -14.48 6.16
C VAL A 338 -17.39 -15.96 5.79
N LYS A 339 -18.50 -16.51 5.25
CA LYS A 339 -18.58 -17.89 4.74
C LYS A 339 -18.29 -17.98 3.24
N GLY A 340 -18.04 -16.86 2.56
CA GLY A 340 -17.64 -16.82 1.17
C GLY A 340 -16.26 -17.43 0.95
N LYS A 341 -15.83 -17.54 -0.32
CA LYS A 341 -14.55 -18.18 -0.71
C LYS A 341 -13.36 -17.61 0.10
N ASP A 342 -13.25 -16.29 0.13
CA ASP A 342 -12.20 -15.54 0.84
C ASP A 342 -12.55 -15.22 2.30
N GLY A 343 -13.64 -15.79 2.82
CA GLY A 343 -14.11 -15.52 4.17
C GLY A 343 -13.36 -16.34 5.22
N PRO A 344 -12.91 -15.75 6.34
CA PRO A 344 -12.16 -16.47 7.36
C PRO A 344 -12.88 -17.69 7.95
N ILE A 345 -14.21 -17.65 8.02
CA ILE A 345 -15.01 -18.77 8.52
C ILE A 345 -15.03 -19.94 7.52
N ASN A 346 -15.00 -19.64 6.22
CA ASN A 346 -14.80 -20.69 5.21
C ASN A 346 -13.44 -21.38 5.39
N TRP A 347 -12.36 -20.62 5.63
CA TRP A 347 -11.03 -21.19 5.83
C TRP A 347 -10.99 -22.16 7.02
N VAL A 348 -11.60 -21.78 8.14
CA VAL A 348 -11.67 -22.62 9.34
C VAL A 348 -12.53 -23.88 9.12
N HIS A 349 -13.70 -23.73 8.50
CA HIS A 349 -14.61 -24.85 8.23
C HIS A 349 -14.04 -25.83 7.19
N SER A 350 -13.37 -25.31 6.17
CA SER A 350 -12.72 -26.08 5.11
C SER A 350 -11.31 -26.53 5.48
N ASN A 351 -10.84 -26.20 6.69
CA ASN A 351 -9.54 -26.58 7.24
C ASN A 351 -8.35 -26.18 6.35
N ILE A 352 -8.38 -24.95 5.82
CA ILE A 352 -7.29 -24.38 5.01
C ILE A 352 -6.16 -23.94 5.95
N GLU A 353 -5.27 -24.87 6.26
CA GLU A 353 -4.24 -24.74 7.30
C GLU A 353 -3.33 -23.52 7.12
N GLY A 354 -2.89 -23.23 5.89
CA GLY A 354 -2.04 -22.07 5.60
C GLY A 354 -2.71 -20.74 5.96
N ARG A 355 -4.01 -20.58 5.66
CA ARG A 355 -4.80 -19.39 6.05
C ARG A 355 -5.03 -19.34 7.55
N ILE A 356 -5.33 -20.48 8.17
CA ILE A 356 -5.55 -20.55 9.62
C ILE A 356 -4.27 -20.13 10.37
N THR A 357 -3.12 -20.68 10.00
CA THR A 357 -1.83 -20.39 10.66
C THR A 357 -1.36 -18.96 10.42
N SER A 358 -1.52 -18.42 9.22
CA SER A 358 -1.13 -17.04 8.92
C SER A 358 -2.03 -16.00 9.60
N PHE A 359 -3.36 -16.15 9.58
CA PHE A 359 -4.30 -15.14 10.09
C PHE A 359 -4.71 -15.34 11.56
N PHE A 360 -4.73 -16.57 12.05
CA PHE A 360 -5.24 -16.92 13.38
C PHE A 360 -4.24 -17.69 14.25
N ARG A 361 -3.00 -17.92 13.77
CA ARG A 361 -1.95 -18.73 14.41
C ARG A 361 -2.24 -20.22 14.44
N SER A 362 -3.40 -20.60 14.96
CA SER A 362 -3.90 -21.97 14.99
C SER A 362 -5.43 -22.01 15.04
N LYS A 363 -6.00 -23.18 14.78
CA LYS A 363 -7.44 -23.41 14.93
C LYS A 363 -7.89 -23.31 16.38
N ASP A 364 -7.03 -23.71 17.31
CA ASP A 364 -7.30 -23.65 18.75
C ASP A 364 -7.30 -22.21 19.25
N GLU A 365 -6.37 -21.37 18.79
CA GLU A 365 -6.40 -19.94 19.11
C GLU A 365 -7.61 -19.26 18.50
N TRP A 366 -7.99 -19.56 17.25
CA TRP A 366 -9.23 -19.09 16.66
C TRP A 366 -10.47 -19.45 17.51
N ALA A 367 -10.57 -20.71 17.96
CA ALA A 367 -11.68 -21.19 18.77
C ALA A 367 -11.70 -20.58 20.18
N SER A 368 -10.53 -20.16 20.67
CA SER A 368 -10.34 -19.55 21.99
C SER A 368 -10.45 -18.02 21.96
N ILE A 369 -10.69 -17.41 20.79
CA ILE A 369 -10.93 -15.98 20.68
C ILE A 369 -12.13 -15.62 21.59
N PRO A 370 -11.95 -14.70 22.56
CA PRO A 370 -13.04 -14.29 23.43
C PRO A 370 -14.15 -13.64 22.62
N ASP A 371 -15.38 -13.70 23.13
CA ASP A 371 -16.48 -12.89 22.58
C ASP A 371 -16.16 -11.39 22.76
N TRP A 372 -17.00 -10.51 22.21
CA TRP A 372 -16.85 -9.07 22.34
C TRP A 372 -16.69 -8.64 23.80
N GLU A 373 -15.53 -8.07 24.13
CA GLU A 373 -15.32 -7.44 25.43
C GLU A 373 -16.04 -6.07 25.48
N PRO A 374 -16.59 -5.67 26.63
CA PRO A 374 -17.14 -4.33 26.80
C PRO A 374 -16.00 -3.30 26.79
N GLU A 375 -15.90 -2.57 25.66
CA GLU A 375 -15.07 -1.37 25.45
C GLU A 375 -13.64 -1.44 26.01
N VAL A 376 -12.73 -2.07 25.25
CA VAL A 376 -11.31 -1.72 25.32
C VAL A 376 -11.07 -0.65 24.26
N SER A 377 -10.71 0.58 24.65
CA SER A 377 -10.09 1.49 23.68
C SER A 377 -8.77 0.83 23.26
N LEU A 378 -8.73 0.32 22.04
CA LEU A 378 -7.56 -0.33 21.47
C LEU A 378 -6.54 0.69 20.94
N CYS A 379 -6.87 1.98 21.05
CA CYS A 379 -6.01 3.10 20.69
C CYS A 379 -4.80 3.19 21.61
N CYS A 380 -3.75 2.44 21.24
CA CYS A 380 -2.43 2.57 21.84
C CYS A 380 -1.71 3.76 21.21
N GLN A 381 -1.21 4.69 22.03
CA GLN A 381 -0.37 5.82 21.59
C GLN A 381 1.13 5.53 21.78
N GLU A 382 1.47 4.66 22.73
CA GLU A 382 2.85 4.26 22.97
C GLU A 382 3.28 3.21 21.94
N TYR A 383 4.45 3.41 21.34
CA TYR A 383 4.98 2.49 20.35
C TYR A 383 6.48 2.27 20.54
N THR A 384 6.95 1.13 20.04
CA THR A 384 8.37 0.79 19.95
C THR A 384 8.89 1.25 18.60
N ARG A 385 9.78 2.24 18.62
CA ARG A 385 10.46 2.73 17.43
C ARG A 385 11.52 1.72 16.98
N LEU A 386 11.50 1.35 15.71
CA LEU A 386 12.37 0.29 15.16
C LEU A 386 13.79 0.80 14.91
N ASP A 387 14.80 -0.04 15.16
CA ASP A 387 16.21 0.19 14.81
C ASP A 387 16.47 -0.22 13.35
N HIS A 388 17.09 0.65 12.55
CA HIS A 388 17.40 0.38 11.15
C HIS A 388 18.78 -0.26 10.93
N GLY A 389 19.58 -0.39 11.99
CA GLY A 389 20.90 -1.02 11.98
C GLY A 389 22.06 -0.08 11.64
N TYR A 390 21.83 1.23 11.64
CA TYR A 390 22.85 2.27 11.42
C TYR A 390 22.49 3.57 12.15
N ASP A 391 23.46 4.48 12.30
CA ASP A 391 23.20 5.80 12.91
C ASP A 391 22.45 6.72 11.94
N GLU A 392 21.14 6.83 12.13
CA GLU A 392 20.26 7.71 11.35
C GLU A 392 20.58 9.21 11.53
N ASN A 393 21.35 9.59 12.56
CA ASN A 393 21.78 10.98 12.76
C ASN A 393 23.08 11.32 12.01
N LYS A 394 23.82 10.31 11.55
CA LYS A 394 25.03 10.53 10.75
C LYS A 394 24.62 11.19 9.42
N PRO A 395 25.24 12.33 9.03
CA PRO A 395 24.92 12.97 7.77
C PRO A 395 25.07 11.99 6.60
N LYS A 396 24.11 12.00 5.67
CA LYS A 396 24.13 11.11 4.49
C LYS A 396 25.43 11.20 3.69
N SER A 397 26.05 12.39 3.63
CA SER A 397 27.34 12.64 2.98
C SER A 397 28.53 11.98 3.66
N GLU A 398 28.36 11.52 4.90
CA GLU A 398 29.41 10.88 5.70
C GLU A 398 29.28 9.37 5.76
N LEU A 399 28.18 8.80 5.25
CA LEU A 399 27.98 7.35 5.22
C LEU A 399 29.04 6.68 4.34
N ASP A 400 29.63 5.60 4.83
CA ASP A 400 30.75 4.89 4.21
C ASP A 400 30.55 3.36 4.25
N ILE A 401 31.56 2.63 3.77
CA ILE A 401 31.48 1.18 3.60
C ILE A 401 31.33 0.44 4.94
N GLU A 402 31.82 1.00 6.05
CA GLU A 402 31.72 0.37 7.36
C GLU A 402 30.29 0.45 7.90
N ASP A 403 29.56 1.54 7.60
CA ASP A 403 28.12 1.63 7.90
C ASP A 403 27.32 0.56 7.13
N MET A 404 27.70 0.31 5.86
CA MET A 404 27.07 -0.73 5.04
C MET A 404 27.32 -2.12 5.63
N LYS A 405 28.56 -2.42 6.01
CA LYS A 405 28.92 -3.69 6.65
C LYS A 405 28.21 -3.89 7.99
N GLY A 406 28.12 -2.83 8.81
CA GLY A 406 27.39 -2.84 10.07
C GLY A 406 25.89 -3.12 9.87
N THR A 407 25.27 -2.40 8.94
CA THR A 407 23.85 -2.59 8.58
C THR A 407 23.61 -4.02 8.09
N ALA A 408 24.46 -4.53 7.21
CA ALA A 408 24.31 -5.88 6.67
C ALA A 408 24.36 -6.94 7.76
N LYS A 409 25.32 -6.80 8.68
CA LYS A 409 25.45 -7.70 9.84
C LYS A 409 24.21 -7.65 10.74
N PHE A 410 23.67 -6.47 11.02
CA PHE A 410 22.42 -6.33 11.79
C PHE A 410 21.22 -6.99 11.09
N ARG A 411 21.25 -7.09 9.76
CA ARG A 411 20.24 -7.76 8.94
C ARG A 411 20.53 -9.25 8.70
N GLY A 412 21.46 -9.83 9.47
CA GLY A 412 21.83 -11.24 9.38
C GLY A 412 22.69 -11.61 8.18
N GLY A 413 23.20 -10.63 7.42
CA GLY A 413 23.96 -10.85 6.20
C GLY A 413 25.29 -10.12 6.17
N GLU A 414 25.80 -9.92 4.96
CA GLU A 414 27.13 -9.37 4.69
C GLU A 414 27.09 -8.36 3.54
N CYS A 415 27.85 -7.28 3.66
CA CYS A 415 28.19 -6.43 2.52
C CYS A 415 29.47 -7.00 1.88
N LEU A 416 29.37 -7.48 0.64
CA LEU A 416 30.46 -8.10 -0.10
C LEU A 416 31.36 -7.08 -0.81
N SER A 417 30.88 -5.85 -0.99
CA SER A 417 31.69 -4.77 -1.53
C SER A 417 32.80 -4.36 -0.55
N GLU A 418 34.03 -4.23 -1.06
CA GLU A 418 35.19 -3.85 -0.24
C GLU A 418 35.30 -2.34 0.01
N SER A 419 34.72 -1.53 -0.89
CA SER A 419 34.76 -0.08 -0.82
C SER A 419 33.50 0.56 -1.39
N MET A 420 33.26 1.80 -0.97
CA MET A 420 32.30 2.72 -1.59
C MET A 420 32.85 4.14 -1.53
N THR A 421 32.37 5.01 -2.42
CA THR A 421 32.60 6.45 -2.27
C THR A 421 31.80 6.95 -1.08
N GLN A 422 32.45 7.59 -0.11
CA GLN A 422 31.76 8.18 1.04
C GLN A 422 30.66 9.16 0.57
N GLY A 423 29.46 8.99 1.12
CA GLY A 423 28.28 9.78 0.78
C GLY A 423 27.55 9.37 -0.50
N ASP A 424 28.06 8.41 -1.27
CA ASP A 424 27.37 7.89 -2.45
C ASP A 424 26.33 6.84 -2.05
N LEU A 425 25.06 7.22 -2.12
CA LEU A 425 23.93 6.36 -1.78
C LEU A 425 23.27 5.72 -3.02
N THR A 426 23.85 5.90 -4.20
CA THR A 426 23.23 5.52 -5.48
C THR A 426 23.97 4.41 -6.21
N THR A 427 25.29 4.29 -6.02
CA THR A 427 26.06 3.17 -6.57
C THR A 427 25.67 1.86 -5.91
N ARG A 428 25.39 0.84 -6.72
CA ARG A 428 25.04 -0.50 -6.23
C ARG A 428 26.23 -1.16 -5.55
N LEU A 429 25.96 -1.80 -4.42
CA LEU A 429 26.88 -2.67 -3.71
C LEU A 429 26.41 -4.12 -3.80
N ASN A 430 27.33 -5.05 -3.61
CA ASN A 430 27.03 -6.48 -3.52
C ASN A 430 26.76 -6.85 -2.07
N TRP A 431 25.69 -7.63 -1.86
CA TRP A 431 25.22 -8.05 -0.54
C TRP A 431 24.98 -9.55 -0.54
N ARG A 432 25.02 -10.17 0.64
CA ARG A 432 24.59 -11.55 0.87
C ARG A 432 23.65 -11.60 2.07
N CYS A 433 22.50 -12.26 1.95
CA CYS A 433 21.62 -12.45 3.11
C CYS A 433 22.04 -13.68 3.95
N ALA A 434 21.40 -13.89 5.10
CA ALA A 434 21.66 -15.01 6.01
C ALA A 434 21.51 -16.40 5.35
N PHE A 435 20.73 -16.49 4.27
CA PHE A 435 20.46 -17.72 3.54
C PHE A 435 21.41 -17.94 2.35
N GLY A 436 22.39 -17.06 2.15
CA GLY A 436 23.40 -17.18 1.10
C GLY A 436 23.01 -16.58 -0.25
N HIS A 437 21.82 -16.00 -0.40
CA HIS A 437 21.43 -15.28 -1.61
C HIS A 437 22.29 -14.03 -1.79
N GLU A 438 22.91 -13.90 -2.96
CA GLU A 438 23.71 -12.75 -3.34
C GLU A 438 22.90 -11.81 -4.23
N PHE A 439 22.94 -10.51 -3.94
CA PHE A 439 22.18 -9.52 -4.69
C PHE A 439 22.86 -8.15 -4.72
N GLU A 440 22.49 -7.36 -5.71
CA GLU A 440 22.89 -5.95 -5.82
C GLU A 440 21.82 -5.01 -5.26
N GLY A 441 22.27 -3.94 -4.61
CA GLY A 441 21.41 -2.84 -4.16
C GLY A 441 22.22 -1.62 -3.76
N SER A 442 21.71 -0.43 -4.06
CA SER A 442 22.29 0.83 -3.57
C SER A 442 21.98 1.03 -2.08
N PRO A 443 22.76 1.85 -1.35
CA PRO A 443 22.41 2.24 0.01
C PRO A 443 21.02 2.90 0.12
N THR A 444 20.56 3.62 -0.93
CA THR A 444 19.19 4.16 -0.96
C THR A 444 18.15 3.04 -0.90
N LEU A 445 18.36 1.95 -1.63
CA LEU A 445 17.45 0.80 -1.62
C LEU A 445 17.49 0.05 -0.29
N THR A 446 18.68 -0.32 0.19
CA THR A 446 18.82 -1.24 1.33
C THR A 446 18.66 -0.54 2.69
N LEU A 447 19.30 0.62 2.88
CA LEU A 447 19.25 1.37 4.13
C LEU A 447 18.01 2.26 4.19
N LEU A 448 17.86 3.16 3.21
CA LEU A 448 16.84 4.22 3.29
C LEU A 448 15.43 3.71 2.98
N ALA A 449 15.28 2.77 2.04
CA ALA A 449 13.97 2.21 1.69
C ALA A 449 13.62 0.93 2.45
N GLY A 450 14.52 0.39 3.29
CA GLY A 450 14.23 -0.79 4.11
C GLY A 450 14.17 -2.12 3.34
N HIS A 451 14.58 -2.13 2.06
CA HIS A 451 14.70 -3.38 1.29
C HIS A 451 15.84 -4.23 1.85
N TRP A 452 15.75 -5.55 1.63
CA TRP A 452 16.85 -6.46 1.94
C TRP A 452 17.05 -7.48 0.84
N CYS A 453 16.68 -8.74 1.04
CA CYS A 453 16.91 -9.80 0.08
C CYS A 453 15.73 -9.95 -0.90
N PRO A 454 15.92 -9.78 -2.22
CA PRO A 454 14.85 -9.89 -3.21
C PRO A 454 14.33 -11.32 -3.40
N GLU A 455 15.07 -12.34 -2.95
CA GLU A 455 14.65 -13.75 -3.00
C GLU A 455 13.85 -14.17 -1.76
N CYS A 456 14.11 -13.55 -0.61
CA CYS A 456 13.38 -13.86 0.64
C CYS A 456 12.04 -13.12 0.77
N THR A 457 11.85 -12.02 0.03
CA THR A 457 10.64 -11.19 0.09
C THR A 457 9.41 -11.82 -0.60
N PRO A 458 9.49 -12.30 -1.86
CA PRO A 458 8.40 -13.05 -2.47
C PRO A 458 8.30 -14.46 -1.88
N PRO A 459 7.19 -15.19 -2.13
CA PRO A 459 7.13 -16.60 -1.78
C PRO A 459 8.19 -17.41 -2.54
N PRO A 460 8.65 -18.56 -2.00
CA PRO A 460 8.13 -19.21 -0.80
C PRO A 460 8.50 -18.47 0.49
N TRP A 461 7.53 -18.27 1.39
CA TRP A 461 7.75 -17.54 2.62
C TRP A 461 8.19 -18.46 3.75
N ASN A 462 9.34 -18.13 4.32
CA ASN A 462 9.91 -18.76 5.50
C ASN A 462 10.31 -17.70 6.53
N PHE A 463 9.37 -16.81 6.85
CA PHE A 463 9.62 -15.64 7.69
C PHE A 463 10.01 -16.00 9.13
N ASP A 464 9.54 -17.13 9.64
CA ASP A 464 9.96 -17.64 10.96
C ASP A 464 11.47 -17.92 11.02
N GLU A 465 12.03 -18.57 10.00
CA GLU A 465 13.47 -18.80 9.92
C GLU A 465 14.24 -17.51 9.65
N ILE A 466 13.69 -16.59 8.84
CA ILE A 466 14.31 -15.29 8.59
C ILE A 466 14.44 -14.49 9.89
N ALA A 467 13.39 -14.43 10.71
CA ALA A 467 13.40 -13.69 11.97
C ALA A 467 14.46 -14.19 12.95
N LYS A 468 14.77 -15.49 12.96
CA LYS A 468 15.79 -16.10 13.86
C LYS A 468 17.20 -15.59 13.59
N VAL A 469 17.49 -15.16 12.37
CA VAL A 469 18.84 -14.78 11.92
C VAL A 469 18.95 -13.32 11.48
N ASN A 470 17.82 -12.63 11.29
CA ASN A 470 17.76 -11.24 10.83
C ASN A 470 17.09 -10.36 11.90
N PRO A 471 17.88 -9.79 12.85
CA PRO A 471 17.37 -8.88 13.88
C PRO A 471 16.53 -7.71 13.34
N PHE A 472 16.90 -7.15 12.19
CA PHE A 472 16.13 -6.08 11.55
C PHE A 472 14.70 -6.54 11.21
N PHE A 473 14.53 -7.71 10.59
CA PHE A 473 13.22 -8.28 10.26
C PHE A 473 12.47 -8.77 11.52
N ALA A 474 13.19 -9.34 12.49
CA ALA A 474 12.63 -9.87 13.73
C ALA A 474 11.78 -8.83 14.50
N GLN A 475 12.19 -7.55 14.45
CA GLN A 475 11.48 -6.43 15.08
C GLN A 475 10.03 -6.27 14.61
N VAL A 476 9.71 -6.70 13.38
CA VAL A 476 8.36 -6.61 12.80
C VAL A 476 7.65 -7.96 12.73
N TRP A 477 8.31 -9.04 13.16
CA TRP A 477 7.77 -10.39 13.16
C TRP A 477 7.37 -10.83 14.57
N TYR A 478 8.31 -10.80 15.53
CA TYR A 478 8.09 -11.30 16.89
C TYR A 478 7.08 -10.53 17.75
N PRO A 479 6.69 -9.28 17.44
CA PRO A 479 5.52 -8.70 18.11
C PRO A 479 4.22 -9.47 17.89
N ASN A 480 4.09 -10.21 16.78
CA ASN A 480 2.86 -10.90 16.39
C ASN A 480 3.03 -12.42 16.20
N HIS A 481 4.26 -12.94 16.31
CA HIS A 481 4.64 -14.34 16.07
C HIS A 481 5.54 -14.85 17.21
N ASP A 482 5.29 -16.09 17.66
CA ASP A 482 6.16 -16.73 18.66
C ASP A 482 7.49 -17.17 18.04
N GLU A 483 8.60 -17.06 18.78
CA GLU A 483 9.93 -17.46 18.31
C GLU A 483 10.02 -18.96 17.97
N CYS A 484 9.12 -19.77 18.51
CA CYS A 484 9.02 -21.20 18.25
C CYS A 484 8.20 -21.54 16.99
N GLU A 485 7.54 -20.56 16.35
CA GLU A 485 6.87 -20.78 15.07
C GLU A 485 7.87 -21.28 14.00
N CYS A 486 7.37 -22.11 13.07
CA CYS A 486 8.16 -22.70 11.99
C CYS A 486 7.29 -22.96 10.74
N CYS A 487 6.39 -22.03 10.44
CA CYS A 487 5.51 -22.05 9.30
C CYS A 487 6.28 -21.81 8.00
N PHE A 488 5.92 -22.55 6.97
CA PHE A 488 6.46 -22.41 5.61
C PHE A 488 5.31 -22.37 4.61
N TYR A 489 5.34 -21.40 3.71
CA TYR A 489 4.31 -21.20 2.69
C TYR A 489 4.95 -21.24 1.30
N ASP A 490 4.62 -22.26 0.50
CA ASP A 490 5.22 -22.42 -0.82
C ASP A 490 4.67 -21.41 -1.85
N GLU A 491 5.28 -21.34 -3.04
CA GLU A 491 4.89 -20.44 -4.13
C GLU A 491 3.44 -20.65 -4.62
N ARG A 492 2.91 -21.87 -4.44
CA ARG A 492 1.56 -22.25 -4.85
C ARG A 492 0.54 -22.06 -3.74
N CYS A 493 0.91 -21.44 -2.62
CA CYS A 493 -0.01 -21.23 -1.51
C CYS A 493 -1.30 -20.54 -1.96
N PHE A 494 -1.26 -19.62 -2.94
CA PHE A 494 -2.43 -18.94 -3.52
C PHE A 494 -3.44 -19.86 -4.23
N GLU A 495 -3.08 -21.10 -4.57
CA GLU A 495 -4.00 -22.08 -5.21
C GLU A 495 -5.14 -22.50 -4.26
N ASP A 496 -5.01 -22.25 -2.96
CA ASP A 496 -6.03 -22.57 -1.94
C ASP A 496 -7.35 -21.80 -2.11
N ILE A 497 -7.32 -20.69 -2.84
CA ILE A 497 -8.46 -19.84 -3.16
C ILE A 497 -8.67 -19.68 -4.67
N MET A 498 -8.07 -20.52 -5.52
CA MET A 498 -8.33 -20.52 -6.97
C MET A 498 -9.58 -21.32 -7.35
#